data_AF-A0A931Y822-F1
#
_entry.id   AF-A0A931Y822-F1
#
_cell.length_a   1.000
_cell.length_b   1.000
_cell.length_c   1.000
_cell.angle_alpha   90.00
_cell.angle_beta   90.00
_cell.angle_gamma   90.00
#
_symmetry.space_group_name_H-M   'P 1'
#
loop_
_entity.id
_entity.type
_entity.pdbx_description
1 polymer ?
#
loop_
_entity_poly.entity_id
_entity_poly.type
_entity_poly.pdbx_seq_one_letter_code
_entity_poly.pdbx_strand_id
1 'polypeptide(L)' 'MQEKSNHSKDTLQDSAQFVKGVGPRRIEMLNKLGISTTEDLLYYFPRRY' A
#
# COMPACT_ATOMS: atom_id res chain seq x y z
N MET A 1 12.16 27.12 -17.28
CA MET A 1 10.70 26.85 -17.27
C MET A 1 10.53 25.35 -17.37
N GLN A 2 10.08 24.67 -16.31
CA GLN A 2 9.70 23.26 -16.37
C GLN A 2 8.19 23.16 -16.16
N GLU A 3 7.55 22.39 -17.03
CA GLU A 3 6.12 22.33 -17.30
C GLU A 3 5.32 21.63 -16.21
N LYS A 4 4.05 22.02 -16.07
CA LYS A 4 3.10 21.45 -15.12
C LYS A 4 2.69 20.04 -15.54
N SER A 5 2.85 19.07 -14.65
CA SER A 5 2.13 17.78 -14.68
C SER A 5 1.62 17.49 -13.27
N ASN A 6 0.31 17.26 -13.17
CA ASN A 6 -0.41 17.13 -11.91
C ASN A 6 -0.05 15.83 -11.17
N HIS A 7 0.17 15.99 -9.87
CA HIS A 7 0.15 15.01 -8.77
C HIS A 7 -0.20 13.55 -9.14
N SER A 8 0.78 12.79 -9.63
CA SER A 8 0.67 11.33 -9.68
C SER A 8 1.83 10.78 -8.85
N LYS A 9 1.73 10.91 -7.53
CA LYS A 9 2.64 10.18 -6.64
C LYS A 9 2.33 8.71 -6.84
N ASP A 10 3.32 7.92 -7.21
CA ASP A 10 3.30 6.45 -7.21
C ASP A 10 3.14 5.93 -5.77
N THR A 11 2.00 6.22 -5.15
CA THR A 11 1.61 5.79 -3.79
C THR A 11 1.44 4.29 -3.69
N LEU A 12 1.44 3.60 -4.82
CA LEU A 12 1.37 2.15 -4.92
C LEU A 12 2.64 1.49 -4.33
N GLN A 13 3.80 2.12 -4.50
CA GLN A 13 5.07 1.63 -3.95
C GLN A 13 5.29 2.07 -2.49
N ASP A 14 4.45 2.97 -1.96
CA ASP A 14 4.55 3.35 -0.56
C ASP A 14 4.18 2.17 0.34
N SER A 15 4.87 2.09 1.49
CA SER A 15 4.63 1.03 2.46
C SER A 15 3.16 0.99 2.89
N ALA A 16 2.58 -0.21 2.95
CA ALA A 16 1.17 -0.40 3.32
C ALA A 16 0.82 0.17 4.72
N GLN A 17 1.80 0.52 5.56
CA GLN A 17 1.59 1.18 6.86
C GLN A 17 1.02 2.60 6.72
N PHE A 18 1.23 3.25 5.58
CA PHE A 18 0.72 4.59 5.31
C PHE A 18 -0.77 4.56 4.91
N VAL A 19 -1.33 3.38 4.65
CA VAL A 19 -2.76 3.21 4.40
C VAL A 19 -3.53 3.45 5.69
N LYS A 20 -4.43 4.43 5.66
CA LYS A 20 -5.27 4.80 6.80
C LYS A 20 -6.07 3.58 7.27
N GLY A 21 -5.77 3.11 8.48
CA GLY A 21 -6.37 1.92 9.07
C GLY A 21 -5.39 0.75 9.22
N VAL A 22 -4.28 0.72 8.49
CA VAL A 22 -3.22 -0.28 8.66
C VAL A 22 -2.27 0.18 9.76
N GLY A 23 -2.65 -0.07 11.01
CA GLY A 23 -1.78 0.19 12.17
C GLY A 23 -0.58 -0.79 12.22
N PRO A 24 0.41 -0.53 13.11
CA PRO A 24 1.64 -1.34 13.20
C PRO A 24 1.38 -2.83 13.45
N ARG A 25 0.36 -3.17 14.25
CA ARG A 25 -0.05 -4.57 14.46
C ARG A 25 -0.52 -5.27 13.17
N ARG A 26 -1.20 -4.53 12.29
CA ARG A 26 -1.66 -5.06 11.01
C ARG A 26 -0.51 -5.15 10.01
N ILE A 27 0.42 -4.20 10.00
CA ILE A 27 1.57 -4.26 9.10
C ILE A 27 2.47 -5.46 9.39
N GLU A 28 2.67 -5.82 10.65
CA GLU A 28 3.42 -7.02 11.02
C GLU A 28 2.77 -8.30 10.48
N MET A 29 1.44 -8.39 10.53
CA MET A 29 0.69 -9.52 9.98
C MET A 29 0.72 -9.53 8.46
N LEU A 30 0.56 -8.36 7.81
CA LEU A 30 0.64 -8.20 6.36
C LEU A 30 2.03 -8.54 5.82
N ASN A 31 3.09 -8.10 6.49
CA ASN A 31 4.47 -8.46 6.15
C ASN A 31 4.72 -9.97 6.23
N LYS A 32 4.13 -10.67 7.22
CA LYS A 32 4.19 -12.14 7.30
C LYS A 32 3.44 -12.84 6.16
N LEU A 33 2.44 -12.17 5.57
CA LEU A 33 1.71 -12.63 4.39
C LEU A 33 2.41 -12.25 3.08
N GLY A 34 3.55 -11.54 3.13
CA GLY A 34 4.28 -11.05 1.97
C GLY A 34 3.74 -9.74 1.40
N ILE A 35 2.91 -9.01 2.14
CA ILE A 35 2.32 -7.73 1.75
C ILE A 35 3.10 -6.61 2.44
N SER A 36 3.90 -5.87 1.68
CA SER A 36 4.72 -4.77 2.24
C SER A 36 4.39 -3.42 1.62
N THR A 37 3.89 -3.42 0.39
CA THR A 37 3.50 -2.22 -0.35
C THR A 37 1.99 -2.04 -0.39
N THR A 38 1.56 -0.82 -0.67
CA THR A 38 0.15 -0.50 -0.89
C THR A 38 -0.40 -1.22 -2.12
N GLU A 39 0.45 -1.44 -3.14
CA GLU A 39 0.14 -2.25 -4.32
C GLU A 39 -0.21 -3.70 -3.94
N ASP A 40 0.63 -4.35 -3.13
CA ASP A 40 0.37 -5.72 -2.66
C ASP A 40 -0.96 -5.82 -1.93
N LEU A 41 -1.30 -4.81 -1.12
CA LEU A 41 -2.57 -4.77 -0.38
C LEU A 41 -3.77 -4.62 -1.33
N LEU A 42 -3.61 -3.86 -2.41
CA LEU A 42 -4.66 -3.67 -3.43
C LEU A 42 -4.94 -4.95 -4.21
N TYR A 43 -3.89 -5.73 -4.51
CA TYR A 43 -4.00 -7.01 -5.23
C TYR A 43 -4.22 -8.21 -4.29
N TYR A 44 -4.13 -8.02 -2.97
CA TYR A 44 -4.43 -9.06 -2.00
C TYR A 44 -5.94 -9.20 -1.79
N PHE A 45 -6.57 -9.97 -2.67
CA PHE A 45 -7.97 -10.32 -2.51
C PHE A 45 -8.17 -11.39 -1.44
N PRO A 46 -9.22 -11.25 -0.61
CA PRO A 46 -9.56 -12.27 0.35
C PRO A 46 -9.96 -13.57 -0.35
N ARG A 47 -9.29 -14.66 0.02
CA ARG A 47 -9.53 -16.01 -0.53
C ARG A 47 -10.92 -16.59 -0.20
N ARG A 48 -11.65 -15.98 0.72
CA ARG A 48 -12.98 -16.45 1.13
C ARG A 48 -13.81 -15.29 1.68
N TYR A 49 -14.54 -14.62 0.79
CA TYR A 49 -15.81 -13.93 1.05
C TYR A 49 -16.73 -14.18 -0.15
#